data_AF-A0A076MNV6-F1
#
_entry.id   AF-A0A076MNV6-F1
#
_cell.length_a   1.000
_cell.length_b   1.000
_cell.length_c   1.000
_cell.angle_alpha   90.00
_cell.angle_beta   90.00
_cell.angle_gamma   90.00
#
_symmetry.space_group_name_H-M   'P 1'
#
loop_
_entity.id
_entity.type
_entity.pdbx_description
1 polymer ?
#
loop_
_entity_poly.entity_id
_entity_poly.type
_entity_poly.pdbx_seq_one_letter_code
_entity_poly.pdbx_strand_id
1 'polypeptide(L)'
;MNVGLGLVAVTLALLLAADAAGEGHSPLAGTMNPSTAAPSPAPSTTACSVSMPDFHLSAVSARNATVQLVQRGHQEGWTMCACAINSLLVSKMKDIACQHRGPCQTSNGTEISIGGLTADTNYSVCVRYQCPGGGVSPVTCQHMRTGAEAGGIANVTVGGVSSTEANVSWAASGTLTDFRVTLWRIQKHREKSHVPVTTLLSSVPRCRFSHLAPWTPYRVEVLSSTEGGPVGGSAVFKTPATAPTEPRQLALVNATSTSLSLKWERPEDARGPLSGYTVFYGPSQDNRKRSSLATNGTAVTLDGLTANTEFEVYVKAFNELADGTEVASQPVRILARTDIGAPSKVQQLRLVSTSKNSVVVEWSAPLKLNGPLDGYLVYRCNRSAQLGAVTNHSECHTLHPGKATRVSVAGLDPESGYTLAVSAYNLRADRHTRFEGALETIDVDTLPEAPSALSDLDVRILSPDSVEVAWEAPGAGVSGYVVAWCQDRRCLEESVQQARVVIHGLHSDSEYNVSVVPFRTDGRGNRVLGPLTTKQVTVKEPVDSAAASEYLMGTIVCSVLIMLMAGLVFFVCRKKKGTGPQLYKRMSSLENDDDDIVFMKTVPRSRPERTL
;
A
#
# COMPACT_ATOMS: atom_id res chain seq x y z
N MET A 1 -5.82 41.04 3.99
CA MET A 1 -6.34 42.17 4.81
C MET A 1 -7.73 41.77 5.30
N ASN A 2 -7.99 41.82 6.61
CA ASN A 2 -9.35 41.67 7.14
C ASN A 2 -9.45 42.26 8.56
N VAL A 3 -9.85 43.53 8.64
CA VAL A 3 -10.30 44.28 9.83
C VAL A 3 -11.24 45.36 9.27
N GLY A 4 -12.41 45.69 9.83
CA GLY A 4 -12.97 45.33 11.14
C GLY A 4 -13.43 46.57 11.90
N LEU A 5 -14.20 47.46 11.25
CA LEU A 5 -14.96 48.56 11.86
C LEU A 5 -16.39 48.49 11.31
N GLY A 6 -17.44 48.79 12.06
CA GLY A 6 -17.54 49.09 13.49
C GLY A 6 -18.98 49.49 13.84
N LEU A 7 -19.43 49.29 15.08
CA LEU A 7 -20.77 49.75 15.51
C LEU A 7 -20.78 50.09 17.00
N VAL A 8 -20.97 51.37 17.33
CA VAL A 8 -21.24 51.94 18.66
C VAL A 8 -22.26 53.04 18.39
N ALA A 9 -23.55 52.83 18.70
CA ALA A 9 -24.20 52.97 20.00
C ALA A 9 -24.45 54.43 20.41
N VAL A 10 -25.66 54.66 20.90
CA VAL A 10 -26.31 55.98 21.07
C VAL A 10 -26.44 56.28 22.57
N THR A 11 -25.96 57.47 22.98
CA THR A 11 -26.37 58.38 24.09
C THR A 11 -26.99 57.81 25.39
N LEU A 12 -26.83 58.38 26.60
CA LEU A 12 -26.40 59.71 27.05
C LEU A 12 -26.11 59.68 28.58
N ALA A 13 -25.45 60.72 29.11
CA ALA A 13 -25.68 61.31 30.46
C ALA A 13 -25.26 60.51 31.74
N LEU A 14 -24.83 61.14 32.85
CA LEU A 14 -24.47 62.54 33.17
C LEU A 14 -23.63 62.58 34.48
N LEU A 15 -22.69 63.54 34.58
CA LEU A 15 -22.14 64.22 35.80
C LEU A 15 -21.30 63.38 36.82
N LEU A 16 -19.99 63.67 36.96
CA LEU A 16 -19.30 64.60 37.91
C LEU A 16 -19.20 64.09 39.37
N ALA A 17 -18.11 64.30 40.13
CA ALA A 17 -16.71 64.65 39.83
C ALA A 17 -15.87 64.45 41.12
N ALA A 18 -14.55 64.29 41.00
CA ALA A 18 -13.62 64.40 42.14
C ALA A 18 -12.29 65.04 41.71
N ASP A 19 -11.78 65.90 42.59
CA ASP A 19 -10.55 66.70 42.60
C ASP A 19 -9.23 65.89 42.42
N ALA A 20 -8.04 66.44 42.14
CA ALA A 20 -7.56 67.84 42.04
C ALA A 20 -6.21 67.91 41.26
N ALA A 21 -5.65 69.15 41.18
CA ALA A 21 -4.29 69.58 40.82
C ALA A 21 -4.04 69.91 39.32
N GLY A 22 -3.45 71.07 38.99
CA GLY A 22 -3.02 72.19 39.84
C GLY A 22 -2.39 73.36 39.08
N GLU A 23 -2.01 74.41 39.83
CA GLU A 23 -1.18 75.59 39.47
C GLU A 23 -1.65 76.55 38.34
N GLY A 24 -1.45 77.86 38.51
CA GLY A 24 -1.60 78.82 37.40
C GLY A 24 -1.96 80.30 37.69
N HIS A 25 -1.16 81.02 38.48
CA HIS A 25 -0.99 82.49 38.46
C HIS A 25 -2.13 83.49 38.81
N SER A 26 -1.67 84.56 39.47
CA SER A 26 -2.31 85.81 39.92
C SER A 26 -2.47 86.86 38.77
N PRO A 27 -2.79 88.15 39.03
CA PRO A 27 -3.36 88.81 40.22
C PRO A 27 -4.55 89.76 39.88
N LEU A 28 -5.13 90.44 40.89
CA LEU A 28 -5.44 91.89 40.82
C LEU A 28 -5.85 92.47 42.19
N ALA A 29 -5.56 93.75 42.40
CA ALA A 29 -5.77 94.47 43.67
C ALA A 29 -7.07 95.29 43.67
N GLY A 30 -7.62 95.60 44.86
CA GLY A 30 -8.91 96.27 45.02
C GLY A 30 -9.17 96.87 46.42
N THR A 31 -8.32 97.81 46.81
CA THR A 31 -8.45 98.85 47.86
C THR A 31 -9.74 99.04 48.69
N MET A 32 -9.53 99.16 50.01
CA MET A 32 -10.02 100.21 50.95
C MET A 32 -11.46 100.22 51.55
N ASN A 33 -11.50 99.89 52.85
CA ASN A 33 -12.10 100.65 53.99
C ASN A 33 -13.62 100.96 54.09
N PRO A 34 -14.14 101.28 55.30
CA PRO A 34 -13.68 100.92 56.66
C PRO A 34 -14.79 100.32 57.55
N SER A 35 -14.41 99.80 58.72
CA SER A 35 -15.31 99.31 59.77
C SER A 35 -15.53 100.33 60.90
N THR A 36 -16.74 100.38 61.46
CA THR A 36 -17.03 101.00 62.77
C THR A 36 -18.14 100.26 63.53
N ALA A 37 -17.77 99.45 64.52
CA ALA A 37 -18.57 99.16 65.72
C ALA A 37 -17.65 98.59 66.82
N ALA A 38 -17.88 99.01 68.07
CA ALA A 38 -16.99 98.75 69.22
C ALA A 38 -17.24 97.37 69.89
N PRO A 39 -16.31 96.86 70.72
CA PRO A 39 -16.39 95.51 71.27
C PRO A 39 -17.18 95.41 72.58
N SER A 40 -17.63 94.19 72.91
CA SER A 40 -18.28 93.81 74.17
C SER A 40 -18.07 92.29 74.40
N PRO A 41 -18.13 91.77 75.65
CA PRO A 41 -16.97 91.08 76.21
C PRO A 41 -16.97 89.55 76.11
N ALA A 42 -15.86 88.96 76.59
CA ALA A 42 -15.54 87.54 76.54
C ALA A 42 -16.64 86.61 77.10
N PRO A 43 -16.85 85.42 76.50
CA PRO A 43 -17.83 84.46 76.98
C PRO A 43 -17.35 83.77 78.26
N SER A 44 -18.18 83.85 79.30
CA SER A 44 -18.10 82.97 80.46
C SER A 44 -18.32 81.50 80.05
N THR A 45 -17.54 80.59 80.61
CA THR A 45 -17.65 79.14 80.37
C THR A 45 -18.93 78.56 80.99
N THR A 46 -20.02 78.54 80.22
CA THR A 46 -21.27 77.90 80.62
C THR A 46 -21.15 76.39 80.47
N ALA A 47 -21.14 75.66 81.59
CA ALA A 47 -21.12 74.20 81.58
C ALA A 47 -22.45 73.64 81.02
N CYS A 48 -22.37 72.52 80.27
CA CYS A 48 -23.55 71.77 79.85
C CYS A 48 -24.37 71.35 81.08
N SER A 49 -25.70 71.44 81.04
CA SER A 49 -26.55 70.80 82.04
C SER A 49 -26.32 69.28 82.00
N VAL A 50 -25.78 68.75 83.10
CA VAL A 50 -25.14 67.42 83.10
C VAL A 50 -26.17 66.29 83.11
N SER A 51 -26.57 65.86 81.92
CA SER A 51 -27.03 64.49 81.68
C SER A 51 -25.86 63.61 81.25
N MET A 52 -25.83 62.37 81.73
CA MET A 52 -24.90 61.37 81.17
C MET A 52 -25.40 60.99 79.76
N PRO A 53 -24.51 60.87 78.76
CA PRO A 53 -24.90 60.34 77.45
C PRO A 53 -25.44 58.92 77.61
N ASP A 54 -26.68 58.73 77.17
CA ASP A 54 -27.37 57.44 77.08
C ASP A 54 -27.43 57.01 75.61
N PHE A 55 -27.00 55.79 75.34
CA PHE A 55 -26.76 55.30 73.99
C PHE A 55 -26.85 53.78 73.91
N HIS A 56 -27.27 53.30 72.73
CA HIS A 56 -27.17 51.90 72.35
C HIS A 56 -25.89 51.65 71.55
N LEU A 57 -25.18 50.60 71.94
CA LEU A 57 -24.12 49.99 71.14
C LEU A 57 -24.68 48.86 70.29
N SER A 58 -24.31 48.86 69.02
CA SER A 58 -24.47 47.72 68.12
C SER A 58 -23.14 47.44 67.42
N ALA A 59 -22.65 46.21 67.51
CA ALA A 59 -21.51 45.77 66.72
C ALA A 59 -22.01 45.50 65.29
N VAL A 60 -21.51 46.25 64.31
CA VAL A 60 -21.93 46.10 62.90
C VAL A 60 -21.07 45.07 62.18
N SER A 61 -19.81 44.91 62.59
CA SER A 61 -18.91 43.87 62.08
C SER A 61 -17.79 43.55 63.08
N ALA A 62 -16.93 42.60 62.72
CA ALA A 62 -15.70 42.26 63.46
C ALA A 62 -14.72 43.45 63.63
N ARG A 63 -14.88 44.53 62.85
CA ARG A 63 -13.96 45.69 62.84
C ARG A 63 -14.66 47.05 63.04
N ASN A 64 -16.00 47.09 63.06
CA ASN A 64 -16.79 48.32 63.18
C ASN A 64 -17.89 48.19 64.25
N ALA A 65 -18.09 49.26 65.03
CA ALA A 65 -19.20 49.42 65.97
C ALA A 65 -19.97 50.70 65.69
N THR A 66 -21.30 50.66 65.78
CA THR A 66 -22.16 51.86 65.79
C THR A 66 -22.59 52.20 67.20
N VAL A 67 -22.56 53.50 67.49
CA VAL A 67 -23.12 54.12 68.68
C VAL A 67 -24.30 54.96 68.22
N GLN A 68 -25.50 54.61 68.68
CA GLN A 68 -26.73 55.39 68.45
C GLN A 68 -27.18 56.01 69.77
N LEU A 69 -27.36 57.33 69.79
CA LEU A 69 -27.85 58.05 70.96
C LEU A 69 -29.33 57.78 71.21
N VAL A 70 -29.71 57.62 72.47
CA VAL A 70 -31.12 57.57 72.86
C VAL A 70 -31.72 58.96 72.66
N GLN A 71 -32.80 59.05 71.89
CA GLN A 71 -33.35 60.28 71.29
C GLN A 71 -33.73 61.39 72.29
N ARG A 72 -33.78 61.09 73.60
CA ARG A 72 -34.00 62.06 74.69
C ARG A 72 -32.76 62.92 75.03
N GLY A 73 -31.56 62.53 74.57
CA GLY A 73 -30.30 63.15 74.97
C GLY A 73 -29.68 64.15 73.99
N HIS A 74 -30.14 64.22 72.74
CA HIS A 74 -29.55 65.09 71.72
C HIS A 74 -30.33 66.41 71.59
N GLN A 75 -29.61 67.53 71.62
CA GLN A 75 -30.11 68.89 71.41
C GLN A 75 -29.43 69.45 70.15
N GLU A 76 -30.11 70.32 69.41
CA GLU A 76 -29.54 70.92 68.19
C GLU A 76 -28.22 71.65 68.47
N GLY A 77 -27.21 71.39 67.65
CA GLY A 77 -25.88 71.98 67.77
C GLY A 77 -24.88 71.28 68.71
N TRP A 78 -25.25 70.15 69.34
CA TRP A 78 -24.31 69.35 70.14
C TRP A 78 -23.51 68.38 69.26
N THR A 79 -22.19 68.32 69.46
CA THR A 79 -21.33 67.31 68.80
C THR A 79 -21.11 66.12 69.74
N MET A 80 -21.46 64.92 69.30
CA MET A 80 -21.08 63.68 69.99
C MET A 80 -19.63 63.32 69.63
N CYS A 81 -18.87 62.87 70.61
CA CYS A 81 -17.58 62.23 70.40
C CYS A 81 -17.55 60.84 71.04
N ALA A 82 -17.05 59.85 70.30
CA ALA A 82 -16.93 58.46 70.76
C ALA A 82 -15.54 57.87 70.46
N CYS A 83 -14.97 57.17 71.43
CA CYS A 83 -13.72 56.41 71.29
C CYS A 83 -13.95 54.95 71.65
N ALA A 84 -13.40 54.01 70.88
CA ALA A 84 -13.24 52.63 71.32
C ALA A 84 -11.87 52.45 71.98
N ILE A 85 -11.86 52.12 73.26
CA ILE A 85 -10.66 51.92 74.06
C ILE A 85 -10.53 50.43 74.37
N ASN A 86 -9.37 49.81 74.18
CA ASN A 86 -9.17 48.41 74.62
C ASN A 86 -9.52 48.31 76.11
N SER A 87 -10.35 47.35 76.52
CA SER A 87 -10.87 47.26 77.89
C SER A 87 -9.77 47.18 78.96
N LEU A 88 -8.56 46.72 78.62
CA LEU A 88 -7.40 46.70 79.51
C LEU A 88 -6.81 48.10 79.82
N LEU A 89 -7.10 49.10 78.97
CA LEU A 89 -6.58 50.47 79.07
C LEU A 89 -7.64 51.49 79.53
N VAL A 90 -8.91 51.08 79.65
CA VAL A 90 -10.02 52.00 79.96
C VAL A 90 -9.82 52.75 81.28
N SER A 91 -9.30 52.09 82.31
CA SER A 91 -9.04 52.69 83.63
C SER A 91 -7.97 53.80 83.63
N LYS A 92 -7.15 53.89 82.58
CA LYS A 92 -6.12 54.93 82.42
C LYS A 92 -6.46 55.97 81.36
N MET A 93 -7.32 55.64 80.40
CA MET A 93 -7.59 56.50 79.23
C MET A 93 -9.03 57.03 79.15
N LYS A 94 -9.96 56.57 80.01
CA LYS A 94 -11.36 57.01 80.02
C LYS A 94 -11.50 58.54 80.10
N ASP A 95 -10.77 59.19 80.99
CA ASP A 95 -10.98 60.61 81.25
C ASP A 95 -10.33 61.52 80.18
N ILE A 96 -9.31 61.02 79.49
CA ILE A 96 -8.61 61.70 78.38
C ILE A 96 -9.31 61.45 77.03
N ALA A 97 -10.21 60.46 76.97
CA ALA A 97 -11.02 60.15 75.80
C ALA A 97 -11.72 61.41 75.25
N CYS A 98 -11.60 61.63 73.93
CA CYS A 98 -12.15 62.80 73.24
C CYS A 98 -11.63 64.19 73.69
N GLN A 99 -10.61 64.30 74.56
CA GLN A 99 -10.04 65.60 74.98
C GLN A 99 -9.02 66.16 73.99
N HIS A 100 -8.22 65.29 73.38
CA HIS A 100 -7.25 65.64 72.34
C HIS A 100 -7.46 64.76 71.11
N ARG A 101 -6.83 65.10 69.97
CA ARG A 101 -6.97 64.42 68.66
C ARG A 101 -6.36 63.00 68.65
N GLY A 102 -6.94 62.09 69.43
CA GLY A 102 -6.67 60.65 69.42
C GLY A 102 -7.61 59.89 68.47
N PRO A 103 -7.69 58.55 68.58
CA PRO A 103 -8.50 57.69 67.71
C PRO A 103 -9.99 57.71 68.09
N CYS A 104 -10.56 58.91 68.17
CA CYS A 104 -11.94 59.16 68.54
C CYS A 104 -12.65 59.84 67.36
N GLN A 105 -13.86 59.39 67.07
CA GLN A 105 -14.68 59.97 66.01
C GLN A 105 -15.62 61.02 66.60
N THR A 106 -15.93 62.06 65.83
CA THR A 106 -16.90 63.12 66.19
C THR A 106 -18.01 63.19 65.14
N SER A 107 -19.26 63.25 65.59
CA SER A 107 -20.46 63.35 64.73
C SER A 107 -21.39 64.43 65.27
N ASN A 108 -21.98 65.21 64.37
CA ASN A 108 -23.05 66.16 64.69
C ASN A 108 -24.45 65.52 64.57
N GLY A 109 -24.54 64.23 64.24
CA GLY A 109 -25.78 63.47 64.20
C GLY A 109 -25.99 62.61 65.45
N THR A 110 -27.11 61.89 65.48
CA THR A 110 -27.48 60.94 66.55
C THR A 110 -26.76 59.59 66.47
N GLU A 111 -26.04 59.33 65.38
CA GLU A 111 -25.29 58.09 65.14
C GLU A 111 -23.82 58.37 64.80
N ILE A 112 -22.94 57.45 65.22
CA ILE A 112 -21.52 57.46 64.86
C ILE A 112 -20.97 56.04 64.72
N SER A 113 -20.22 55.81 63.64
CA SER A 113 -19.55 54.54 63.35
C SER A 113 -18.06 54.62 63.71
N ILE A 114 -17.62 53.77 64.64
CA ILE A 114 -16.21 53.61 65.00
C ILE A 114 -15.65 52.44 64.19
N GLY A 115 -14.82 52.73 63.20
CA GLY A 115 -14.09 51.73 62.41
C GLY A 115 -12.65 51.51 62.89
N GLY A 116 -12.02 50.47 62.37
CA GLY A 116 -10.61 50.16 62.65
C GLY A 116 -10.37 49.38 63.95
N LEU A 117 -11.40 48.73 64.49
CA LEU A 117 -11.29 47.86 65.65
C LEU A 117 -10.59 46.55 65.27
N THR A 118 -9.89 45.92 66.21
CA THR A 118 -9.36 44.56 66.05
C THR A 118 -10.47 43.54 66.32
N ALA A 119 -10.49 42.45 65.54
CA ALA A 119 -11.45 41.36 65.71
C ALA A 119 -11.22 40.57 67.00
N ASP A 120 -12.26 39.91 67.50
CA ASP A 120 -12.30 39.17 68.78
C ASP A 120 -11.65 39.87 69.99
N THR A 121 -11.78 41.19 70.07
CA THR A 121 -11.15 42.01 71.10
C THR A 121 -12.19 42.70 71.98
N ASN A 122 -11.96 42.70 73.30
CA ASN A 122 -12.79 43.42 74.25
C ASN A 122 -12.47 44.93 74.21
N TYR A 123 -13.48 45.73 73.90
CA TYR A 123 -13.42 47.18 73.88
C TYR A 123 -14.41 47.79 74.87
N SER A 124 -14.02 48.88 75.49
CA SER A 124 -14.89 49.81 76.19
C SER A 124 -15.12 51.01 75.28
N VAL A 125 -16.33 51.17 74.77
CA VAL A 125 -16.67 52.35 73.95
C VAL A 125 -17.17 53.44 74.88
N CYS A 126 -16.47 54.57 74.84
CA CYS A 126 -16.66 55.71 75.72
C CYS A 126 -17.16 56.92 74.91
N VAL A 127 -18.26 57.53 75.36
CA VAL A 127 -19.01 58.57 74.64
C VAL A 127 -19.14 59.81 75.52
N ARG A 128 -19.02 61.00 74.92
CA ARG A 128 -19.30 62.30 75.56
C ARG A 128 -19.87 63.31 74.57
N TYR A 129 -20.62 64.28 75.08
CA TYR A 129 -21.09 65.44 74.32
C TYR A 129 -20.13 66.62 74.43
N GLN A 130 -20.07 67.41 73.37
CA GLN A 130 -19.44 68.73 73.32
C GLN A 130 -20.53 69.75 72.99
N CYS A 131 -20.74 70.72 73.87
CA CYS A 131 -21.79 71.73 73.70
C CYS A 131 -21.27 72.93 72.88
N PRO A 132 -22.14 73.61 72.11
CA PRO A 132 -21.81 74.86 71.42
C PRO A 132 -21.52 75.94 72.47
N GLY A 133 -20.23 76.17 72.74
CA GLY A 133 -19.74 76.93 73.90
C GLY A 133 -18.51 76.32 74.59
N GLY A 134 -18.08 75.11 74.20
CA GLY A 134 -16.82 74.49 74.65
C GLY A 134 -16.90 73.67 75.94
N GLY A 135 -18.08 73.62 76.58
CA GLY A 135 -18.36 72.68 77.67
C GLY A 135 -18.44 71.23 77.18
N VAL A 136 -18.11 70.27 78.07
CA VAL A 136 -18.15 68.83 77.77
C VAL A 136 -18.93 68.06 78.84
N SER A 137 -19.60 66.98 78.45
CA SER A 137 -20.27 66.08 79.40
C SER A 137 -19.27 65.13 80.10
N PRO A 138 -19.68 64.49 81.21
CA PRO A 138 -19.02 63.29 81.72
C PRO A 138 -18.96 62.20 80.64
N VAL A 139 -17.97 61.30 80.78
CA VAL A 139 -17.76 60.17 79.87
C VAL A 139 -18.52 58.94 80.37
N THR A 140 -19.57 58.53 79.64
CA THR A 140 -20.22 57.22 79.81
C THR A 140 -19.47 56.19 78.98
N CYS A 141 -19.16 55.01 79.54
CA CYS A 141 -18.58 53.91 78.79
C CYS A 141 -19.46 52.66 78.91
N GLN A 142 -19.59 51.92 77.83
CA GLN A 142 -20.20 50.59 77.80
C GLN A 142 -19.21 49.57 77.23
N HIS A 143 -19.29 48.32 77.68
CA HIS A 143 -18.42 47.25 77.22
C HIS A 143 -19.00 46.55 76.00
N MET A 144 -18.14 46.23 75.04
CA MET A 144 -18.44 45.38 73.89
C MET A 144 -17.28 44.42 73.62
N ARG A 145 -17.58 43.31 72.93
CA ARG A 145 -16.57 42.47 72.27
C ARG A 145 -16.83 42.57 70.78
N THR A 146 -15.80 42.83 69.98
CA THR A 146 -15.91 42.69 68.53
C THR A 146 -16.09 41.22 68.17
N GLY A 147 -16.88 40.93 67.13
CA GLY A 147 -16.99 39.56 66.62
C GLY A 147 -15.64 39.03 66.12
N ALA A 148 -15.52 37.71 66.02
CA ALA A 148 -14.41 37.09 65.30
C ALA A 148 -14.46 37.50 63.82
N GLU A 149 -13.29 37.58 63.17
CA GLU A 149 -13.22 37.87 61.74
C GLU A 149 -13.91 36.74 60.96
N ALA A 150 -14.89 37.10 60.12
CA ALA A 150 -15.67 36.13 59.36
C ALA A 150 -14.74 35.27 58.51
N GLY A 151 -14.66 33.98 58.84
CA GLY A 151 -13.83 33.03 58.13
C GLY A 151 -14.24 32.99 56.66
N GLY A 152 -13.28 33.03 55.75
CA GLY A 152 -13.54 33.19 54.31
C GLY A 152 -12.69 32.26 53.47
N ILE A 153 -13.23 31.84 52.32
CA ILE A 153 -12.51 31.08 51.30
C ILE A 153 -12.40 31.95 50.06
N ALA A 154 -11.17 32.24 49.64
CA ALA A 154 -10.85 33.04 48.47
C ALA A 154 -9.81 32.32 47.59
N ASN A 155 -9.61 32.82 46.37
CA ASN A 155 -8.53 32.37 45.47
C ASN A 155 -8.46 30.84 45.29
N VAL A 156 -9.61 30.18 45.08
CA VAL A 156 -9.65 28.76 44.72
C VAL A 156 -8.98 28.60 43.35
N THR A 157 -7.82 27.97 43.36
CA THR A 157 -6.94 27.77 42.20
C THR A 157 -6.74 26.28 41.95
N VAL A 158 -6.59 25.92 40.69
CA VAL A 158 -6.30 24.54 40.27
C VAL A 158 -4.99 24.54 39.50
N GLY A 159 -4.02 23.78 39.97
CA GLY A 159 -2.67 23.68 39.41
C GLY A 159 -2.23 22.23 39.23
N GLY A 160 -1.15 22.02 38.47
CA GLY A 160 -0.63 20.66 38.20
C GLY A 160 -1.67 19.72 37.58
N VAL A 161 -2.52 20.24 36.69
CA VAL A 161 -3.58 19.46 36.03
C VAL A 161 -2.94 18.50 35.03
N SER A 162 -3.02 17.20 35.33
CA SER A 162 -2.71 16.12 34.39
C SER A 162 -4.00 15.56 33.80
N SER A 163 -3.88 14.56 32.92
CA SER A 163 -5.02 13.86 32.34
C SER A 163 -5.84 13.07 33.38
N THR A 164 -5.23 12.70 34.52
CA THR A 164 -5.81 11.85 35.56
C THR A 164 -5.81 12.49 36.95
N GLU A 165 -5.24 13.68 37.12
CA GLU A 165 -5.06 14.31 38.44
C GLU A 165 -5.14 15.84 38.38
N ALA A 166 -5.46 16.47 39.51
CA ALA A 166 -5.36 17.91 39.68
C ALA A 166 -5.12 18.27 41.15
N ASN A 167 -4.28 19.28 41.39
CA ASN A 167 -4.09 19.86 42.73
C ASN A 167 -4.96 21.11 42.85
N VAL A 168 -5.69 21.22 43.96
CA VAL A 168 -6.55 22.37 44.27
C VAL A 168 -6.01 23.04 45.53
N SER A 169 -5.91 24.37 45.51
CA SER A 169 -5.43 25.21 46.61
C SER A 169 -6.30 26.45 46.76
N TRP A 170 -6.47 26.94 47.98
CA TRP A 170 -7.26 28.15 48.25
C TRP A 170 -6.60 28.99 49.35
N ALA A 171 -7.00 30.25 49.45
CA ALA A 171 -6.73 31.09 50.60
C ALA A 171 -7.87 30.92 51.62
N ALA A 172 -7.53 30.56 52.85
CA ALA A 172 -8.47 30.51 53.97
C ALA A 172 -8.13 31.63 54.96
N SER A 173 -9.13 32.45 55.29
CA SER A 173 -9.03 33.52 56.28
C SER A 173 -9.67 33.10 57.60
N GLY A 174 -9.15 33.60 58.73
CA GLY A 174 -9.63 33.24 60.07
C GLY A 174 -9.14 31.87 60.54
N THR A 175 -9.90 31.22 61.41
CA THR A 175 -9.55 29.95 62.08
C THR A 175 -10.06 28.69 61.34
N LEU A 176 -10.33 28.80 60.04
CA LEU A 176 -10.89 27.69 59.26
C LEU A 176 -9.89 26.53 59.14
N THR A 177 -10.30 25.35 59.61
CA THR A 177 -9.50 24.12 59.53
C THR A 177 -10.23 22.95 58.87
N ASP A 178 -11.57 22.86 58.91
CA ASP A 178 -12.33 21.79 58.24
C ASP A 178 -12.88 22.27 56.88
N PHE A 179 -12.35 21.71 55.80
CA PHE A 179 -12.76 22.01 54.43
C PHE A 179 -13.33 20.78 53.73
N ARG A 180 -14.60 20.86 53.34
CA ARG A 180 -15.26 19.89 52.46
C ARG A 180 -15.03 20.31 51.01
N VAL A 181 -14.22 19.54 50.28
CA VAL A 181 -13.95 19.78 48.86
C VAL A 181 -14.70 18.77 48.01
N THR A 182 -15.64 19.25 47.20
CA THR A 182 -16.46 18.40 46.33
C THR A 182 -16.06 18.61 44.87
N LEU A 183 -15.79 17.51 44.16
CA LEU A 183 -15.50 17.51 42.74
C LEU A 183 -16.72 17.06 41.94
N TRP A 184 -17.15 17.90 41.00
CA TRP A 184 -18.27 17.65 40.11
C TRP A 184 -17.77 17.49 38.67
N ARG A 185 -18.25 16.47 37.96
CA ARG A 185 -18.03 16.32 36.50
C ARG A 185 -19.07 17.14 35.77
N ILE A 186 -18.64 18.09 34.94
CA ILE A 186 -19.56 18.95 34.18
C ILE A 186 -20.07 18.16 32.96
N GLN A 187 -21.38 17.98 32.88
CA GLN A 187 -22.05 17.28 31.77
C GLN A 187 -22.75 18.28 30.85
N LYS A 188 -22.64 18.09 29.53
CA LYS A 188 -23.16 19.03 28.51
C LYS A 188 -24.67 19.33 28.57
N HIS A 189 -25.48 18.47 29.20
CA HIS A 189 -26.94 18.50 29.04
C HIS A 189 -27.78 18.53 30.33
N ARG A 190 -27.17 18.69 31.52
CA ARG A 190 -27.91 18.95 32.77
C ARG A 190 -27.03 19.72 33.75
N GLU A 191 -27.49 20.91 34.16
CA GLU A 191 -26.98 21.61 35.36
C GLU A 191 -27.33 20.88 36.67
N LYS A 192 -28.06 19.76 36.59
CA LYS A 192 -28.60 18.98 37.71
C LYS A 192 -28.31 17.47 37.61
N SER A 193 -27.05 17.09 37.38
CA SER A 193 -26.57 15.73 37.68
C SER A 193 -25.85 15.73 39.04
N HIS A 194 -26.64 15.70 40.12
CA HIS A 194 -26.19 15.93 41.51
C HIS A 194 -25.38 14.80 42.16
N VAL A 195 -24.66 13.97 41.39
CA VAL A 195 -23.74 12.97 41.94
C VAL A 195 -22.32 13.54 41.89
N PRO A 196 -21.70 13.87 43.04
CA PRO A 196 -20.30 14.28 43.06
C PRO A 196 -19.41 13.10 42.66
N VAL A 197 -18.35 13.39 41.92
CA VAL A 197 -17.35 12.39 41.51
C VAL A 197 -16.59 11.89 42.74
N THR A 198 -16.24 12.81 43.63
CA THR A 198 -15.53 12.56 44.88
C THR A 198 -15.75 13.75 45.80
N THR A 199 -15.93 13.49 47.10
CA THR A 199 -15.86 14.52 48.14
C THR A 199 -14.71 14.16 49.07
N LEU A 200 -13.81 15.12 49.31
CA LEU A 200 -12.70 15.00 50.24
C LEU A 200 -12.94 15.92 51.44
N LEU A 201 -12.45 15.49 52.61
CA LEU A 201 -12.30 16.35 53.78
C LEU A 201 -10.81 16.67 53.92
N SER A 202 -10.48 17.94 54.15
CA SER A 202 -9.11 18.40 54.30
C SER A 202 -8.96 19.27 55.52
N SER A 203 -7.92 19.02 56.32
CA SER A 203 -7.50 19.85 57.46
C SER A 203 -6.62 21.05 57.08
N VAL A 204 -6.29 21.17 55.79
CA VAL A 204 -5.38 22.18 55.22
C VAL A 204 -5.96 22.76 53.94
N PRO A 205 -5.59 24.01 53.54
CA PRO A 205 -6.21 24.71 52.42
C PRO A 205 -5.73 24.24 51.02
N ARG A 206 -5.56 22.92 50.86
CA ARG A 206 -5.10 22.25 49.65
C ARG A 206 -5.56 20.78 49.62
N CYS A 207 -5.88 20.25 48.44
CA CYS A 207 -6.12 18.82 48.23
C CYS A 207 -5.67 18.37 46.83
N ARG A 208 -5.61 17.05 46.59
CA ARG A 208 -5.32 16.45 45.28
C ARG A 208 -6.43 15.49 44.91
N PHE A 209 -6.91 15.60 43.67
CA PHE A 209 -7.78 14.62 43.06
C PHE A 209 -6.96 13.72 42.14
N SER A 210 -7.28 12.43 42.12
CA SER A 210 -6.72 11.42 41.23
C SER A 210 -7.84 10.63 40.53
N HIS A 211 -7.47 9.76 39.60
CA HIS A 211 -8.40 8.96 38.78
C HIS A 211 -9.44 9.80 37.98
N LEU A 212 -9.06 11.02 37.60
CA LEU A 212 -9.84 11.85 36.68
C LEU A 212 -9.90 11.20 35.29
N ALA A 213 -11.02 11.36 34.61
CA ALA A 213 -11.12 11.04 33.18
C ALA A 213 -10.44 12.14 32.33
N PRO A 214 -9.71 11.78 31.26
CA PRO A 214 -9.08 12.74 30.34
C PRO A 214 -10.11 13.55 29.55
N TRP A 215 -9.69 14.69 29.00
CA TRP A 215 -10.50 15.64 28.22
C TRP A 215 -11.83 16.09 28.88
N THR A 216 -11.96 15.91 30.18
CA THR A 216 -13.23 16.07 30.90
C THR A 216 -13.24 17.38 31.69
N PRO A 217 -14.29 18.21 31.57
CA PRO A 217 -14.44 19.42 32.38
C PRO A 217 -14.96 19.09 33.78
N TYR A 218 -14.38 19.72 34.79
CA TYR A 218 -14.74 19.55 36.20
C TYR A 218 -14.96 20.91 36.87
N ARG A 219 -15.87 20.95 37.84
CA ARG A 219 -16.01 22.02 38.82
C ARG A 219 -15.56 21.49 40.18
N VAL A 220 -14.71 22.23 40.87
CA VAL A 220 -14.42 21.99 42.29
C VAL A 220 -15.13 23.05 43.13
N GLU A 221 -15.75 22.62 44.23
CA GLU A 221 -16.39 23.48 45.22
C GLU A 221 -15.77 23.20 46.59
N VAL A 222 -15.24 24.23 47.24
CA VAL A 222 -14.72 24.18 48.59
C VAL A 222 -15.76 24.82 49.51
N LEU A 223 -16.18 24.10 50.55
CA LEU A 223 -17.12 24.57 51.58
C LEU A 223 -16.51 24.40 52.97
N SER A 224 -16.71 25.40 53.84
CA SER A 224 -16.41 25.32 55.27
C SER A 224 -17.53 25.97 56.07
N SER A 225 -17.78 25.48 57.29
CA SER A 225 -18.83 26.02 58.16
C SER A 225 -18.28 27.11 59.08
N THR A 226 -19.03 28.20 59.23
CA THR A 226 -18.76 29.26 60.22
C THR A 226 -20.02 29.57 61.02
N GLU A 227 -19.90 30.33 62.11
CA GLU A 227 -21.05 30.83 62.87
C GLU A 227 -21.97 31.73 62.02
N GLY A 228 -21.43 32.39 60.99
CA GLY A 228 -22.19 33.18 60.01
C GLY A 228 -22.81 32.36 58.87
N GLY A 229 -22.70 31.03 58.89
CA GLY A 229 -23.17 30.13 57.84
C GLY A 229 -22.04 29.49 57.01
N PRO A 230 -22.39 28.72 55.96
CA PRO A 230 -21.42 28.07 55.10
C PRO A 230 -20.74 29.10 54.18
N VAL A 231 -19.41 29.13 54.20
CA VAL A 231 -18.59 29.92 53.26
C VAL A 231 -17.97 29.01 52.23
N GLY A 232 -17.77 29.51 51.02
CA GLY A 232 -17.28 28.69 49.93
C GLY A 232 -16.74 29.43 48.72
N GLY A 233 -16.03 28.69 47.89
CA GLY A 233 -15.53 29.13 46.60
C GLY A 233 -15.55 27.99 45.59
N SER A 234 -15.58 28.31 44.30
CA SER A 234 -15.51 27.30 43.24
C SER A 234 -14.51 27.68 42.15
N ALA A 235 -13.94 26.66 41.50
CA ALA A 235 -13.14 26.82 40.29
C ALA A 235 -13.56 25.78 39.25
N VAL A 236 -13.32 26.09 37.98
CA VAL A 236 -13.58 25.19 36.85
C VAL A 236 -12.27 24.93 36.13
N PHE A 237 -12.02 23.68 35.77
CA PHE A 237 -10.85 23.26 34.99
C PHE A 237 -11.23 22.13 34.04
N LYS A 238 -10.31 21.79 33.13
CA LYS A 238 -10.47 20.67 32.21
C LYS A 238 -9.18 19.88 32.14
N THR A 239 -9.26 18.56 32.25
CA THR A 239 -8.10 17.69 32.03
C THR A 239 -7.67 17.74 30.55
N PRO A 240 -6.36 17.70 30.24
CA PRO A 240 -5.88 17.65 28.86
C PRO A 240 -6.36 16.39 28.13
N ALA A 241 -6.27 16.43 26.80
CA ALA A 241 -6.47 15.24 25.97
C ALA A 241 -5.28 14.28 26.12
N THR A 242 -5.50 13.00 25.81
CA THR A 242 -4.45 11.97 25.74
C THR A 242 -4.64 11.11 24.50
N ALA A 243 -3.77 10.10 24.31
CA ALA A 243 -4.01 9.04 23.34
C ALA A 243 -5.42 8.42 23.52
N PRO A 244 -6.15 8.13 22.41
CA PRO A 244 -7.38 7.34 22.43
C PRO A 244 -7.15 5.92 22.93
N THR A 245 -8.24 5.19 23.24
CA THR A 245 -8.20 3.72 23.23
C THR A 245 -7.95 3.20 21.81
N GLU A 246 -7.65 1.92 21.65
CA GLU A 246 -7.48 1.33 20.32
C GLU A 246 -8.77 1.40 19.46
N PRO A 247 -8.64 1.47 18.12
CA PRO A 247 -9.77 1.27 17.22
C PRO A 247 -10.37 -0.13 17.41
N ARG A 248 -11.69 -0.26 17.23
CA ARG A 248 -12.40 -1.52 17.47
C ARG A 248 -12.75 -2.20 16.15
N GLN A 249 -12.97 -3.52 16.18
CA GLN A 249 -13.44 -4.32 15.04
C GLN A 249 -12.68 -4.08 13.71
N LEU A 250 -11.34 -4.04 13.75
CA LEU A 250 -10.55 -4.02 12.50
C LEU A 250 -10.79 -5.32 11.72
N ALA A 251 -11.32 -5.20 10.51
CA ALA A 251 -11.68 -6.31 9.65
C ALA A 251 -11.31 -6.06 8.19
N LEU A 252 -10.98 -7.15 7.48
CA LEU A 252 -10.89 -7.18 6.03
C LEU A 252 -12.31 -7.27 5.45
N VAL A 253 -12.65 -6.34 4.54
CA VAL A 253 -13.96 -6.27 3.87
C VAL A 253 -13.89 -6.89 2.48
N ASN A 254 -12.81 -6.63 1.74
CA ASN A 254 -12.59 -7.19 0.41
C ASN A 254 -11.09 -7.35 0.14
N ALA A 255 -10.72 -8.33 -0.67
CA ALA A 255 -9.36 -8.54 -1.15
C ALA A 255 -9.38 -8.76 -2.66
N THR A 256 -8.50 -8.06 -3.37
CA THR A 256 -8.19 -8.32 -4.77
C THR A 256 -6.76 -8.86 -4.88
N SER A 257 -6.30 -9.13 -6.10
CA SER A 257 -4.91 -9.51 -6.34
C SER A 257 -3.90 -8.38 -6.09
N THR A 258 -4.33 -7.12 -6.01
CA THR A 258 -3.44 -5.97 -5.82
C THR A 258 -3.90 -4.99 -4.75
N SER A 259 -4.99 -5.28 -4.04
CA SER A 259 -5.50 -4.42 -2.98
C SER A 259 -6.24 -5.12 -1.84
N LEU A 260 -6.28 -4.47 -0.68
CA LEU A 260 -7.01 -4.89 0.51
C LEU A 260 -7.90 -3.74 1.01
N SER A 261 -9.21 -3.94 1.04
CA SER A 261 -10.17 -2.99 1.60
C SER A 261 -10.48 -3.35 3.05
N LEU A 262 -10.27 -2.39 3.95
CA LEU A 262 -10.30 -2.54 5.39
C LEU A 262 -11.36 -1.63 6.00
N LYS A 263 -11.96 -2.06 7.11
CA LYS A 263 -12.88 -1.26 7.91
C LYS A 263 -12.63 -1.50 9.39
N TRP A 264 -12.86 -0.47 10.19
CA TRP A 264 -12.85 -0.53 11.65
C TRP A 264 -13.95 0.37 12.21
N GLU A 265 -14.11 0.34 13.53
CA GLU A 265 -14.94 1.25 14.29
C GLU A 265 -14.09 2.26 15.06
N ARG A 266 -14.72 3.36 15.47
CA ARG A 266 -14.09 4.35 16.35
C ARG A 266 -13.69 3.71 17.69
N PRO A 267 -12.62 4.21 18.35
CA PRO A 267 -12.32 3.92 19.74
C PRO A 267 -13.53 4.16 20.64
N GLU A 268 -13.65 3.37 21.71
CA GLU A 268 -14.68 3.57 22.73
C GLU A 268 -14.49 4.89 23.48
N ASP A 269 -13.26 5.13 23.99
CA ASP A 269 -12.88 6.42 24.53
C ASP A 269 -11.94 7.15 23.56
N ALA A 270 -12.43 8.24 22.95
CA ALA A 270 -11.57 9.12 22.16
C ALA A 270 -10.54 9.89 23.01
N ARG A 271 -10.81 10.11 24.31
CA ARG A 271 -9.92 10.80 25.28
C ARG A 271 -9.43 12.20 24.86
N GLY A 272 -10.14 12.81 23.92
CA GLY A 272 -9.77 14.04 23.21
C GLY A 272 -10.69 14.26 22.00
N PRO A 273 -10.47 15.33 21.23
CA PRO A 273 -10.98 15.41 19.87
C PRO A 273 -10.17 14.44 18.99
N LEU A 274 -10.85 13.48 18.36
CA LEU A 274 -10.18 12.48 17.52
C LEU A 274 -9.72 13.11 16.20
N SER A 275 -8.40 13.21 16.01
CA SER A 275 -7.81 13.79 14.79
C SER A 275 -7.89 12.83 13.61
N GLY A 276 -7.56 11.56 13.81
CA GLY A 276 -7.65 10.55 12.74
C GLY A 276 -7.06 9.19 13.11
N TYR A 277 -6.64 8.47 12.07
CA TYR A 277 -6.02 7.16 12.14
C TYR A 277 -4.76 7.09 11.28
N THR A 278 -3.82 6.25 11.70
CA THR A 278 -2.68 5.84 10.87
C THR A 278 -2.75 4.33 10.66
N VAL A 279 -2.86 3.92 9.40
CA VAL A 279 -2.87 2.52 8.96
C VAL A 279 -1.46 2.16 8.52
N PHE A 280 -0.88 1.15 9.14
CA PHE A 280 0.44 0.61 8.79
C PHE A 280 0.28 -0.77 8.18
N TYR A 281 1.00 -1.06 7.10
CA TYR A 281 0.87 -2.31 6.37
C TYR A 281 2.20 -2.72 5.74
N GLY A 282 2.44 -4.02 5.62
CA GLY A 282 3.61 -4.56 4.94
C GLY A 282 3.56 -6.10 4.90
N PRO A 283 4.33 -6.75 4.01
CA PRO A 283 4.35 -8.21 3.93
C PRO A 283 4.70 -8.82 5.29
N SER A 284 3.92 -9.79 5.76
CA SER A 284 4.05 -10.34 7.12
C SER A 284 5.41 -10.99 7.40
N GLN A 285 6.15 -11.37 6.35
CA GLN A 285 7.49 -11.97 6.43
C GLN A 285 8.63 -10.96 6.18
N ASP A 286 8.34 -9.70 5.80
CA ASP A 286 9.34 -8.69 5.47
C ASP A 286 9.01 -7.33 6.11
N ASN A 287 9.41 -7.20 7.38
CA ASN A 287 9.25 -5.98 8.17
C ASN A 287 9.98 -4.74 7.60
N ARG A 288 10.87 -4.90 6.61
CA ARG A 288 11.57 -3.76 5.98
C ARG A 288 10.72 -3.02 4.95
N LYS A 289 9.64 -3.64 4.45
CA LYS A 289 8.74 -3.09 3.43
C LYS A 289 7.41 -2.61 4.03
N ARG A 290 7.48 -1.91 5.16
CA ARG A 290 6.30 -1.38 5.85
C ARG A 290 6.01 0.06 5.42
N SER A 291 4.80 0.28 4.95
CA SER A 291 4.25 1.58 4.57
C SER A 291 3.22 2.05 5.61
N SER A 292 2.91 3.35 5.58
CA SER A 292 1.89 3.97 6.44
C SER A 292 1.01 4.94 5.65
N LEU A 293 -0.28 4.99 5.99
CA LEU A 293 -1.28 5.86 5.38
C LEU A 293 -2.13 6.51 6.48
N ALA A 294 -2.19 7.85 6.50
CA ALA A 294 -3.06 8.60 7.40
C ALA A 294 -4.46 8.77 6.79
N THR A 295 -5.51 8.69 7.62
CA THR A 295 -6.90 8.91 7.19
C THR A 295 -7.78 9.34 8.36
N ASN A 296 -8.79 10.16 8.08
CA ASN A 296 -9.80 10.57 9.08
C ASN A 296 -11.05 9.68 9.03
N GLY A 297 -11.14 8.80 8.03
CA GLY A 297 -12.21 7.80 7.88
C GLY A 297 -11.95 6.53 8.69
N THR A 298 -12.97 5.69 8.84
CA THR A 298 -12.87 4.37 9.52
C THR A 298 -12.85 3.20 8.52
N ALA A 299 -12.44 3.47 7.29
CA ALA A 299 -12.24 2.49 6.22
C ALA A 299 -11.17 3.01 5.26
N VAL A 300 -10.44 2.11 4.62
CA VAL A 300 -9.44 2.44 3.61
C VAL A 300 -9.26 1.27 2.64
N THR A 301 -8.87 1.56 1.39
CA THR A 301 -8.31 0.55 0.48
C THR A 301 -6.81 0.78 0.39
N LEU A 302 -6.04 -0.30 0.56
CA LEU A 302 -4.60 -0.33 0.37
C LEU A 302 -4.32 -0.91 -1.01
N ASP A 303 -3.83 -0.10 -1.94
CA ASP A 303 -3.57 -0.50 -3.33
C ASP A 303 -2.08 -0.73 -3.62
N GLY A 304 -1.77 -1.29 -4.81
CA GLY A 304 -0.40 -1.53 -5.25
C GLY A 304 0.30 -2.70 -4.55
N LEU A 305 -0.47 -3.59 -3.91
CA LEU A 305 0.03 -4.75 -3.18
C LEU A 305 0.40 -5.89 -4.15
N THR A 306 1.25 -6.82 -3.68
CA THR A 306 1.61 -8.02 -4.42
C THR A 306 0.55 -9.12 -4.25
N ALA A 307 0.23 -9.83 -5.34
CA ALA A 307 -0.77 -10.90 -5.34
C ALA A 307 -0.35 -12.12 -4.51
N ASN A 308 -1.33 -12.89 -4.03
CA ASN A 308 -1.17 -14.07 -3.19
C ASN A 308 -0.19 -13.88 -2.01
N THR A 309 -0.11 -12.66 -1.46
CA THR A 309 0.85 -12.27 -0.43
C THR A 309 0.11 -11.96 0.86
N GLU A 310 0.66 -12.42 1.98
CA GLU A 310 0.12 -12.12 3.30
C GLU A 310 0.74 -10.84 3.85
N PHE A 311 -0.11 -9.90 4.23
CA PHE A 311 0.24 -8.62 4.83
C PHE A 311 -0.20 -8.62 6.30
N GLU A 312 0.69 -8.18 7.18
CA GLU A 312 0.28 -7.74 8.51
C GLU A 312 -0.11 -6.27 8.39
N VAL A 313 -1.32 -5.96 8.85
CA VAL A 313 -1.90 -4.62 8.87
C VAL A 313 -2.26 -4.24 10.30
N TYR A 314 -1.97 -3.00 10.70
CA TYR A 314 -2.45 -2.46 11.96
C TYR A 314 -2.89 -1.01 11.88
N VAL A 315 -3.85 -0.64 12.72
CA VAL A 315 -4.41 0.71 12.78
C VAL A 315 -4.20 1.29 14.18
N LYS A 316 -3.74 2.53 14.24
CA LYS A 316 -3.74 3.36 15.45
C LYS A 316 -4.71 4.52 15.26
N ALA A 317 -5.47 4.85 16.29
CA ALA A 317 -6.16 6.14 16.39
C ALA A 317 -5.20 7.17 16.99
N PHE A 318 -5.32 8.45 16.64
CA PHE A 318 -4.50 9.50 17.26
C PHE A 318 -5.28 10.79 17.50
N ASN A 319 -4.87 11.49 18.57
CA ASN A 319 -5.26 12.86 18.84
C ASN A 319 -4.05 13.77 18.67
N GLU A 320 -4.27 14.95 18.13
CA GLU A 320 -3.29 16.04 18.13
C GLU A 320 -3.51 16.89 19.39
N LEU A 321 -2.44 17.12 20.15
CA LEU A 321 -2.45 17.96 21.33
C LEU A 321 -2.32 19.45 20.95
N ALA A 322 -2.59 20.35 21.90
CA ALA A 322 -2.61 21.80 21.64
C ALA A 322 -1.22 22.40 21.31
N ASP A 323 -0.14 21.64 21.51
CA ASP A 323 1.24 21.94 21.14
C ASP A 323 1.64 21.35 19.77
N GLY A 324 0.72 20.65 19.09
CA GLY A 324 0.96 19.93 17.84
C GLY A 324 1.52 18.50 18.02
N THR A 325 1.67 18.02 19.26
CA THR A 325 2.18 16.66 19.52
C THR A 325 1.10 15.61 19.23
N GLU A 326 1.36 14.64 18.36
CA GLU A 326 0.48 13.50 18.15
C GLU A 326 0.60 12.46 19.27
N VAL A 327 -0.54 12.06 19.86
CA VAL A 327 -0.63 10.96 20.83
C VAL A 327 -1.49 9.82 20.28
N ALA A 328 -0.83 8.73 19.91
CA ALA A 328 -1.45 7.57 19.27
C ALA A 328 -1.84 6.47 20.26
N SER A 329 -2.92 5.75 19.93
CA SER A 329 -3.43 4.58 20.66
C SER A 329 -2.49 3.38 20.57
N GLN A 330 -2.81 2.33 21.35
CA GLN A 330 -2.30 0.99 21.03
C GLN A 330 -2.82 0.54 19.65
N PRO A 331 -2.02 -0.24 18.90
CA PRO A 331 -2.37 -0.71 17.56
C PRO A 331 -3.19 -2.01 17.56
N VAL A 332 -4.38 -1.99 16.95
CA VAL A 332 -5.14 -3.20 16.61
C VAL A 332 -4.59 -3.82 15.33
N ARG A 333 -4.42 -5.14 15.29
CA ARG A 333 -3.75 -5.91 14.20
C ARG A 333 -4.67 -6.93 13.54
N ILE A 334 -4.48 -7.15 12.24
CA ILE A 334 -4.92 -8.35 11.52
C ILE A 334 -3.84 -8.84 10.54
N LEU A 335 -3.90 -10.13 10.21
CA LEU A 335 -3.27 -10.67 9.00
C LEU A 335 -4.32 -10.71 7.89
N ALA A 336 -3.94 -10.25 6.70
CA ALA A 336 -4.80 -10.21 5.52
C ALA A 336 -4.01 -10.64 4.28
N ARG A 337 -4.61 -11.48 3.43
CA ARG A 337 -3.97 -12.01 2.23
C ARG A 337 -4.63 -11.44 0.98
N THR A 338 -3.84 -10.92 0.06
CA THR A 338 -4.32 -10.55 -1.28
C THR A 338 -4.74 -11.81 -2.04
N ASP A 339 -5.77 -11.69 -2.88
CA ASP A 339 -6.22 -12.82 -3.70
C ASP A 339 -5.12 -13.23 -4.70
N ILE A 340 -5.28 -14.38 -5.33
CA ILE A 340 -4.45 -14.75 -6.47
C ILE A 340 -4.70 -13.78 -7.64
N GLY A 341 -3.67 -13.55 -8.44
CA GLY A 341 -3.75 -12.79 -9.67
C GLY A 341 -3.33 -13.62 -10.88
N ALA A 342 -3.42 -13.02 -12.05
CA ALA A 342 -2.87 -13.58 -13.28
C ALA A 342 -1.34 -13.67 -13.18
N PRO A 343 -0.70 -14.77 -13.65
CA PRO A 343 0.75 -14.81 -13.80
C PRO A 343 1.26 -13.71 -14.75
N SER A 344 2.55 -13.38 -14.66
CA SER A 344 3.20 -12.57 -15.69
C SER A 344 3.27 -13.32 -17.02
N LYS A 345 3.69 -12.62 -18.07
CA LYS A 345 4.07 -13.19 -19.37
C LYS A 345 5.03 -14.38 -19.18
N VAL A 346 4.87 -15.46 -19.96
CA VAL A 346 5.84 -16.56 -20.00
C VAL A 346 7.20 -16.06 -20.51
N GLN A 347 8.26 -16.81 -20.26
CA GLN A 347 9.63 -16.40 -20.60
C GLN A 347 10.18 -17.28 -21.72
N GLN A 348 11.13 -16.77 -22.52
CA GLN A 348 11.91 -17.58 -23.47
C GLN A 348 11.08 -18.45 -24.45
N LEU A 349 9.92 -17.96 -24.90
CA LEU A 349 9.13 -18.67 -25.92
C LEU A 349 9.96 -18.84 -27.20
N ARG A 350 10.13 -20.08 -27.65
CA ARG A 350 10.96 -20.42 -28.80
C ARG A 350 10.36 -21.55 -29.64
N LEU A 351 10.64 -21.50 -30.93
CA LEU A 351 10.40 -22.58 -31.88
C LEU A 351 11.51 -23.63 -31.73
N VAL A 352 11.13 -24.90 -31.56
CA VAL A 352 12.06 -26.04 -31.38
C VAL A 352 12.22 -26.81 -32.69
N SER A 353 11.12 -27.07 -33.39
CA SER A 353 11.14 -27.79 -34.67
C SER A 353 9.87 -27.52 -35.48
N THR A 354 9.99 -27.54 -36.81
CA THR A 354 8.90 -27.34 -37.76
C THR A 354 8.79 -28.57 -38.68
N SER A 355 7.57 -28.94 -39.04
CA SER A 355 7.26 -29.90 -40.10
C SER A 355 6.24 -29.31 -41.07
N LYS A 356 5.77 -30.09 -42.06
CA LYS A 356 4.74 -29.65 -43.00
C LYS A 356 3.35 -29.43 -42.37
N ASN A 357 3.07 -30.03 -41.21
CA ASN A 357 1.73 -30.04 -40.62
C ASN A 357 1.69 -29.88 -39.09
N SER A 358 2.84 -29.61 -38.47
CA SER A 358 2.98 -29.37 -37.04
C SER A 358 4.23 -28.57 -36.70
N VAL A 359 4.18 -27.82 -35.61
CA VAL A 359 5.34 -27.14 -35.02
C VAL A 359 5.45 -27.48 -33.53
N VAL A 360 6.67 -27.52 -33.01
CA VAL A 360 6.94 -27.73 -31.59
C VAL A 360 7.50 -26.44 -31.02
N VAL A 361 6.82 -25.91 -30.00
CA VAL A 361 7.23 -24.72 -29.26
C VAL A 361 7.50 -25.06 -27.80
N GLU A 362 8.39 -24.30 -27.18
CA GLU A 362 8.82 -24.45 -25.79
C GLU A 362 8.97 -23.07 -25.14
N TRP A 363 8.70 -22.97 -23.84
CA TRP A 363 8.83 -21.75 -23.05
C TRP A 363 9.33 -22.07 -21.63
N SER A 364 9.66 -21.02 -20.89
CA SER A 364 10.00 -21.03 -19.48
C SER A 364 8.87 -20.41 -18.65
N ALA A 365 8.77 -20.81 -17.38
CA ALA A 365 7.72 -20.33 -16.48
C ALA A 365 7.75 -18.80 -16.28
N PRO A 366 6.61 -18.16 -15.96
CA PRO A 366 6.55 -16.73 -15.66
C PRO A 366 7.42 -16.32 -14.46
N LEU A 367 8.03 -15.13 -14.54
CA LEU A 367 8.83 -14.58 -13.44
C LEU A 367 8.01 -14.28 -12.18
N LYS A 368 6.75 -13.85 -12.33
CA LYS A 368 5.81 -13.64 -11.23
C LYS A 368 4.61 -14.56 -11.40
N LEU A 369 4.48 -15.57 -10.53
CA LEU A 369 3.35 -16.50 -10.61
C LEU A 369 2.04 -15.91 -10.08
N ASN A 370 2.10 -14.95 -9.14
CA ASN A 370 0.93 -14.27 -8.54
C ASN A 370 -0.13 -15.21 -7.91
N GLY A 371 0.21 -16.48 -7.68
CA GLY A 371 -0.69 -17.54 -7.29
C GLY A 371 -0.03 -18.92 -7.49
N PRO A 372 -0.73 -20.02 -7.17
CA PRO A 372 -0.31 -21.35 -7.59
C PRO A 372 -0.54 -21.51 -9.09
N LEU A 373 0.52 -21.84 -9.85
CA LEU A 373 0.41 -22.02 -11.30
C LEU A 373 -0.38 -23.29 -11.63
N ASP A 374 -1.52 -23.15 -12.30
CA ASP A 374 -2.39 -24.26 -12.70
C ASP A 374 -2.06 -24.81 -14.09
N GLY A 375 -1.66 -23.95 -15.02
CA GLY A 375 -1.16 -24.39 -16.32
C GLY A 375 -0.95 -23.28 -17.33
N TYR A 376 -0.87 -23.70 -18.60
CA TYR A 376 -0.71 -22.84 -19.77
C TYR A 376 -1.85 -23.02 -20.76
N LEU A 377 -2.10 -21.98 -21.55
CA LEU A 377 -2.93 -22.03 -22.76
C LEU A 377 -2.06 -21.71 -23.96
N VAL A 378 -2.30 -22.39 -25.08
CA VAL A 378 -1.62 -22.14 -26.35
C VAL A 378 -2.65 -21.90 -27.43
N TYR A 379 -2.69 -20.68 -27.95
CA TYR A 379 -3.58 -20.26 -29.03
C TYR A 379 -2.87 -20.43 -30.38
N ARG A 380 -3.58 -20.99 -31.34
CA ARG A 380 -3.17 -21.14 -32.73
C ARG A 380 -4.07 -20.28 -33.62
N CYS A 381 -3.49 -19.24 -34.20
CA CYS A 381 -4.16 -18.31 -35.12
C CYS A 381 -3.47 -18.34 -36.49
N ASN A 382 -4.20 -18.09 -37.58
CA ASN A 382 -3.60 -17.88 -38.90
C ASN A 382 -2.96 -16.48 -38.94
N ARG A 383 -1.80 -16.32 -39.59
CA ARG A 383 -1.06 -15.02 -39.62
C ARG A 383 -1.82 -13.88 -40.31
N SER A 384 -2.89 -14.19 -41.06
CA SER A 384 -3.79 -13.19 -41.66
C SER A 384 -4.64 -12.43 -40.62
N ALA A 385 -4.82 -12.97 -39.41
CA ALA A 385 -5.42 -12.23 -38.31
C ALA A 385 -4.38 -11.26 -37.72
N GLN A 386 -4.55 -9.95 -37.92
CA GLN A 386 -3.64 -8.93 -37.40
C GLN A 386 -3.58 -8.97 -35.87
N LEU A 387 -2.52 -9.59 -35.34
CA LEU A 387 -2.38 -9.89 -33.90
C LEU A 387 -2.02 -8.66 -33.02
N GLY A 388 -2.35 -7.45 -33.47
CA GLY A 388 -2.34 -6.24 -32.65
C GLY A 388 -3.62 -6.08 -31.81
N ALA A 389 -4.69 -6.82 -32.15
CA ALA A 389 -5.99 -6.73 -31.48
C ALA A 389 -6.72 -8.08 -31.42
N VAL A 390 -6.12 -9.08 -30.75
CA VAL A 390 -6.88 -10.26 -30.30
C VAL A 390 -7.73 -9.85 -29.08
N THR A 391 -8.85 -9.18 -29.37
CA THR A 391 -9.92 -8.95 -28.39
C THR A 391 -10.97 -10.06 -28.42
N ASN A 392 -11.02 -10.84 -29.51
CA ASN A 392 -11.92 -11.98 -29.68
C ASN A 392 -11.13 -13.27 -29.90
N HIS A 393 -11.05 -14.13 -28.87
CA HIS A 393 -10.45 -15.47 -28.95
C HIS A 393 -11.22 -16.46 -29.85
N SER A 394 -12.35 -16.06 -30.46
CA SER A 394 -13.26 -16.94 -31.21
C SER A 394 -12.68 -17.50 -32.50
N GLU A 395 -11.64 -16.88 -33.07
CA GLU A 395 -11.05 -17.28 -34.35
C GLU A 395 -9.80 -18.18 -34.19
N CYS A 396 -9.29 -18.36 -32.98
CA CYS A 396 -8.08 -19.13 -32.71
C CYS A 396 -8.39 -20.46 -32.00
N HIS A 397 -7.69 -21.52 -32.38
CA HIS A 397 -7.82 -22.82 -31.71
C HIS A 397 -6.98 -22.84 -30.43
N THR A 398 -7.59 -23.19 -29.29
CA THR A 398 -6.92 -23.16 -27.97
C THR A 398 -6.57 -24.55 -27.46
N LEU A 399 -5.27 -24.83 -27.33
CA LEU A 399 -4.74 -26.05 -26.72
C LEU A 399 -4.49 -25.85 -25.21
N HIS A 400 -4.69 -26.92 -24.46
CA HIS A 400 -4.54 -26.96 -22.99
C HIS A 400 -3.46 -27.98 -22.57
N PRO A 401 -2.15 -27.65 -22.68
CA PRO A 401 -1.05 -28.56 -22.31
C PRO A 401 -0.89 -28.81 -20.80
N GLY A 402 -1.81 -28.32 -19.96
CA GLY A 402 -1.69 -28.38 -18.50
C GLY A 402 -0.46 -27.62 -18.03
N LYS A 403 0.40 -28.26 -17.23
CA LYS A 403 1.66 -27.68 -16.73
C LYS A 403 2.88 -27.94 -17.61
N ALA A 404 2.72 -28.61 -18.77
CA ALA A 404 3.83 -28.84 -19.68
C ALA A 404 4.28 -27.52 -20.33
N THR A 405 5.59 -27.31 -20.40
CA THR A 405 6.23 -26.10 -20.96
C THR A 405 6.70 -26.27 -22.41
N ARG A 406 6.34 -27.40 -23.04
CA ARG A 406 6.63 -27.75 -24.43
C ARG A 406 5.40 -28.43 -25.02
N VAL A 407 4.99 -28.03 -26.22
CA VAL A 407 3.83 -28.64 -26.91
C VAL A 407 4.09 -28.78 -28.39
N SER A 408 3.53 -29.84 -28.99
CA SER A 408 3.43 -30.00 -30.44
C SER A 408 2.05 -29.50 -30.90
N VAL A 409 2.02 -28.42 -31.67
CA VAL A 409 0.81 -27.89 -32.30
C VAL A 409 0.67 -28.55 -33.66
N ALA A 410 -0.27 -29.47 -33.77
CA ALA A 410 -0.52 -30.26 -34.99
C ALA A 410 -1.77 -29.79 -35.77
N GLY A 411 -2.00 -30.40 -36.93
CA GLY A 411 -3.13 -30.08 -37.80
C GLY A 411 -2.98 -28.68 -38.43
N LEU A 412 -1.76 -28.38 -38.88
CA LEU A 412 -1.42 -27.21 -39.69
C LEU A 412 -1.38 -27.60 -41.17
N ASP A 413 -1.58 -26.62 -42.03
CA ASP A 413 -1.47 -26.74 -43.48
C ASP A 413 -0.01 -26.48 -43.92
N PRO A 414 0.51 -27.17 -44.96
CA PRO A 414 1.84 -26.89 -45.51
C PRO A 414 1.97 -25.48 -46.10
N GLU A 415 3.21 -24.99 -46.22
CA GLU A 415 3.56 -23.67 -46.79
C GLU A 415 2.78 -22.48 -46.19
N SER A 416 2.27 -22.61 -44.96
CA SER A 416 1.33 -21.67 -44.33
C SER A 416 1.89 -21.00 -43.09
N GLY A 417 1.60 -19.70 -42.95
CA GLY A 417 2.03 -18.86 -41.83
C GLY A 417 1.01 -18.82 -40.70
N TYR A 418 1.46 -19.13 -39.49
CA TYR A 418 0.66 -19.07 -38.25
C TYR A 418 1.31 -18.16 -37.23
N THR A 419 0.48 -17.67 -36.31
CA THR A 419 0.91 -16.97 -35.10
C THR A 419 0.47 -17.79 -33.90
N LEU A 420 1.43 -18.21 -33.08
CA LEU A 420 1.15 -18.91 -31.83
C LEU A 420 1.27 -17.95 -30.65
N ALA A 421 0.33 -18.02 -29.72
CA ALA A 421 0.36 -17.23 -28.49
C ALA A 421 0.28 -18.14 -27.26
N VAL A 422 1.09 -17.89 -26.24
CA VAL A 422 1.16 -18.68 -25.01
C VAL A 422 0.89 -17.79 -23.80
N SER A 423 -0.07 -18.17 -22.97
CA SER A 423 -0.33 -17.56 -21.66
C SER A 423 -0.19 -18.60 -20.55
N ALA A 424 0.12 -18.13 -19.36
CA ALA A 424 0.05 -18.91 -18.12
C ALA A 424 -1.22 -18.51 -17.36
N TYR A 425 -1.85 -19.43 -16.63
CA TYR A 425 -3.03 -19.12 -15.83
C TYR A 425 -3.00 -19.76 -14.44
N ASN A 426 -3.67 -19.07 -13.52
CA ASN A 426 -4.03 -19.58 -12.20
C ASN A 426 -5.55 -19.76 -12.14
N LEU A 427 -6.02 -20.71 -11.34
CA LEU A 427 -7.42 -20.90 -10.99
C LEU A 427 -7.64 -20.54 -9.53
N ARG A 428 -8.77 -19.88 -9.24
CA ARG A 428 -9.20 -19.66 -7.85
C ARG A 428 -9.55 -21.00 -7.20
N ALA A 429 -9.66 -21.03 -5.88
CA ALA A 429 -10.00 -22.25 -5.14
C ALA A 429 -11.34 -22.87 -5.60
N ASP A 430 -12.26 -22.08 -6.15
CA ASP A 430 -13.49 -22.54 -6.78
C ASP A 430 -13.29 -23.35 -8.09
N ARG A 431 -12.12 -23.25 -8.74
CA ARG A 431 -11.77 -23.79 -10.07
C ARG A 431 -12.62 -23.31 -11.25
N HIS A 432 -13.50 -22.32 -11.03
CA HIS A 432 -14.33 -21.69 -12.06
C HIS A 432 -13.71 -20.36 -12.52
N THR A 433 -13.14 -19.59 -11.59
CA THR A 433 -12.54 -18.29 -11.88
C THR A 433 -11.09 -18.48 -12.37
N ARG A 434 -10.83 -18.18 -13.65
CA ARG A 434 -9.49 -18.23 -14.27
C ARG A 434 -8.88 -16.83 -14.32
N PHE A 435 -7.63 -16.73 -13.87
CA PHE A 435 -6.80 -15.53 -14.04
C PHE A 435 -5.69 -15.82 -15.04
N GLU A 436 -5.87 -15.34 -16.27
CA GLU A 436 -4.96 -15.54 -17.38
C GLU A 436 -3.93 -14.40 -17.49
N GLY A 437 -2.66 -14.75 -17.64
CA GLY A 437 -1.54 -13.83 -17.82
C GLY A 437 -1.42 -13.28 -19.24
N ALA A 438 -0.55 -12.28 -19.41
CA ALA A 438 -0.28 -11.69 -20.72
C ALA A 438 0.30 -12.73 -21.70
N LEU A 439 -0.14 -12.66 -22.96
CA LEU A 439 0.27 -13.55 -24.05
C LEU A 439 1.70 -13.25 -24.51
N GLU A 440 2.52 -14.29 -24.67
CA GLU A 440 3.78 -14.27 -25.43
C GLU A 440 3.56 -14.86 -26.81
N THR A 441 4.07 -14.22 -27.86
CA THR A 441 3.71 -14.53 -29.25
C THR A 441 4.92 -14.92 -30.07
N ILE A 442 4.75 -15.89 -30.97
CA ILE A 442 5.77 -16.30 -31.93
C ILE A 442 5.13 -16.60 -33.28
N ASP A 443 5.63 -15.96 -34.33
CA ASP A 443 5.27 -16.26 -35.71
C ASP A 443 6.07 -17.46 -36.22
N VAL A 444 5.36 -18.39 -36.84
CA VAL A 444 5.90 -19.66 -37.35
C VAL A 444 5.38 -19.91 -38.77
N ASP A 445 6.19 -20.55 -39.59
CA ASP A 445 5.83 -20.99 -40.94
C ASP A 445 5.98 -22.51 -40.97
N THR A 446 5.02 -23.22 -41.56
CA THR A 446 5.16 -24.66 -41.82
C THR A 446 6.08 -24.90 -43.01
N LEU A 447 6.74 -26.06 -43.02
CA LEU A 447 7.58 -26.46 -44.14
C LEU A 447 6.73 -26.81 -45.39
N PRO A 448 7.30 -26.72 -46.59
CA PRO A 448 6.67 -27.28 -47.79
C PRO A 448 6.51 -28.80 -47.67
N GLU A 449 5.53 -29.35 -48.40
CA GLU A 449 5.39 -30.79 -48.53
C GLU A 449 6.55 -31.37 -49.34
N ALA A 450 7.28 -32.32 -48.76
CA ALA A 450 8.41 -32.99 -49.41
C ALA A 450 7.95 -33.62 -50.76
N PRO A 451 8.75 -33.52 -51.84
CA PRO A 451 8.44 -34.16 -53.10
C PRO A 451 8.21 -35.66 -52.99
N SER A 452 7.37 -36.19 -53.87
CA SER A 452 7.30 -37.61 -54.24
C SER A 452 8.63 -38.12 -54.82
N ALA A 453 8.77 -39.45 -54.90
CA ALA A 453 9.87 -40.07 -55.65
C ALA A 453 9.77 -39.74 -57.14
N LEU A 454 10.92 -39.46 -57.77
CA LEU A 454 11.04 -39.34 -59.22
C LEU A 454 10.71 -40.66 -59.93
N SER A 455 10.05 -40.57 -61.08
CA SER A 455 9.88 -41.69 -62.03
C SER A 455 11.03 -41.77 -63.03
N ASP A 456 11.16 -42.94 -63.66
CA ASP A 456 11.97 -43.18 -64.85
C ASP A 456 13.41 -42.64 -64.80
N LEU A 457 14.09 -42.91 -63.67
CA LEU A 457 15.52 -42.66 -63.54
C LEU A 457 16.29 -43.48 -64.59
N ASP A 458 16.85 -42.80 -65.56
CA ASP A 458 17.75 -43.37 -66.55
C ASP A 458 19.18 -42.85 -66.43
N VAL A 459 20.12 -43.75 -66.75
CA VAL A 459 21.55 -43.48 -66.71
C VAL A 459 22.15 -44.06 -67.99
N ARG A 460 22.47 -43.18 -68.91
CA ARG A 460 22.92 -43.49 -70.27
C ARG A 460 24.39 -43.14 -70.41
N ILE A 461 25.21 -44.15 -70.73
CA ILE A 461 26.64 -43.95 -70.96
C ILE A 461 26.83 -43.15 -72.25
N LEU A 462 27.63 -42.07 -72.19
CA LEU A 462 27.98 -41.25 -73.36
C LEU A 462 29.40 -41.56 -73.86
N SER A 463 30.32 -41.74 -72.92
CA SER A 463 31.75 -41.98 -73.17
C SER A 463 32.35 -42.82 -72.03
N PRO A 464 33.60 -43.31 -72.13
CA PRO A 464 34.26 -44.07 -71.06
C PRO A 464 34.46 -43.28 -69.76
N ASP A 465 34.27 -41.95 -69.79
CA ASP A 465 34.45 -41.02 -68.67
C ASP A 465 33.20 -40.17 -68.34
N SER A 466 32.07 -40.37 -69.04
CA SER A 466 30.85 -39.60 -68.78
C SER A 466 29.53 -40.34 -69.00
N VAL A 467 28.54 -40.02 -68.16
CA VAL A 467 27.17 -40.54 -68.24
C VAL A 467 26.16 -39.40 -68.18
N GLU A 468 25.10 -39.52 -68.96
CA GLU A 468 23.89 -38.70 -68.84
C GLU A 468 22.95 -39.37 -67.83
N VAL A 469 22.52 -38.60 -66.83
CA VAL A 469 21.51 -39.01 -65.85
C VAL A 469 20.26 -38.18 -66.14
N ALA A 470 19.13 -38.83 -66.39
CA ALA A 470 17.86 -38.18 -66.69
C ALA A 470 16.73 -38.85 -65.89
N TRP A 471 15.68 -38.09 -65.57
CA TRP A 471 14.53 -38.59 -64.83
C TRP A 471 13.29 -37.76 -65.12
N GLU A 472 12.13 -38.27 -64.72
CA GLU A 472 10.90 -37.49 -64.73
C GLU A 472 10.70 -36.71 -63.42
N ALA A 473 10.18 -35.49 -63.54
CA ALA A 473 9.92 -34.63 -62.39
C ALA A 473 8.71 -35.13 -61.59
N PRO A 474 8.81 -35.32 -60.26
CA PRO A 474 7.77 -35.97 -59.45
C PRO A 474 6.50 -35.15 -59.21
N GLY A 475 6.44 -33.89 -59.71
CA GLY A 475 5.27 -33.02 -59.60
C GLY A 475 5.61 -31.53 -59.64
N ALA A 476 4.58 -30.69 -59.49
CA ALA A 476 4.74 -29.24 -59.43
C ALA A 476 5.37 -28.77 -58.10
N GLY A 477 6.16 -27.70 -58.15
CA GLY A 477 6.76 -27.05 -56.98
C GLY A 477 8.14 -27.56 -56.56
N VAL A 478 8.71 -28.56 -57.26
CA VAL A 478 10.11 -28.98 -57.08
C VAL A 478 11.05 -27.82 -57.44
N SER A 479 11.98 -27.50 -56.53
CA SER A 479 12.94 -26.39 -56.69
C SER A 479 14.28 -26.83 -57.29
N GLY A 480 14.56 -28.13 -57.25
CA GLY A 480 15.73 -28.75 -57.86
C GLY A 480 15.93 -30.18 -57.39
N TYR A 481 17.10 -30.74 -57.73
CA TYR A 481 17.51 -32.09 -57.44
C TYR A 481 18.94 -32.09 -56.91
N VAL A 482 19.24 -32.95 -55.94
CA VAL A 482 20.61 -33.32 -55.58
C VAL A 482 20.93 -34.62 -56.29
N VAL A 483 21.96 -34.62 -57.13
CA VAL A 483 22.47 -35.81 -57.81
C VAL A 483 23.78 -36.18 -57.16
N ALA A 484 23.89 -37.40 -56.66
CA ALA A 484 25.09 -37.94 -56.05
C ALA A 484 25.54 -39.20 -56.79
N TRP A 485 26.84 -39.36 -57.02
CA TRP A 485 27.41 -40.56 -57.61
C TRP A 485 28.51 -41.12 -56.71
N CYS A 486 28.39 -42.40 -56.38
CA CYS A 486 29.23 -43.06 -55.39
C CYS A 486 29.97 -44.27 -55.97
N GLN A 487 31.29 -44.33 -55.73
CA GLN A 487 32.17 -45.48 -56.03
C GLN A 487 32.96 -45.82 -54.75
N ASP A 488 32.98 -47.08 -54.33
CA ASP A 488 33.77 -47.57 -53.19
C ASP A 488 33.66 -46.73 -51.90
N ARG A 489 32.44 -46.24 -51.61
CA ARG A 489 32.08 -45.34 -50.49
C ARG A 489 32.63 -43.91 -50.57
N ARG A 490 33.23 -43.51 -51.70
CA ARG A 490 33.45 -42.09 -52.04
C ARG A 490 32.26 -41.61 -52.86
N CYS A 491 31.62 -40.53 -52.42
CA CYS A 491 30.50 -39.91 -53.12
C CYS A 491 30.87 -38.47 -53.49
N LEU A 492 30.49 -38.06 -54.70
CA LEU A 492 30.44 -36.67 -55.12
C LEU A 492 28.97 -36.30 -55.31
N GLU A 493 28.64 -35.02 -55.11
CA GLU A 493 27.28 -34.51 -55.27
C GLU A 493 27.25 -33.17 -56.02
N GLU A 494 26.17 -32.95 -56.77
CA GLU A 494 25.86 -31.71 -57.47
C GLU A 494 24.37 -31.35 -57.27
N SER A 495 24.05 -30.05 -57.27
CA SER A 495 22.67 -29.57 -57.17
C SER A 495 22.23 -28.98 -58.51
N VAL A 496 21.24 -29.58 -59.17
CA VAL A 496 20.75 -29.16 -60.49
C VAL A 496 19.28 -28.76 -60.46
N GLN A 497 18.88 -27.83 -61.32
CA GLN A 497 17.48 -27.39 -61.44
C GLN A 497 16.70 -28.18 -62.51
N GLN A 498 17.39 -28.73 -63.50
CA GLN A 498 16.79 -29.50 -64.60
C GLN A 498 16.69 -30.99 -64.21
N ALA A 499 15.73 -31.71 -64.79
CA ALA A 499 15.57 -33.15 -64.58
C ALA A 499 16.57 -34.02 -65.38
N ARG A 500 17.75 -33.47 -65.66
CA ARG A 500 18.87 -34.13 -66.34
C ARG A 500 20.20 -33.46 -66.00
N VAL A 501 21.27 -34.24 -65.97
CA VAL A 501 22.66 -33.78 -65.81
C VAL A 501 23.61 -34.71 -66.56
N VAL A 502 24.77 -34.21 -67.00
CA VAL A 502 25.87 -35.05 -67.49
C VAL A 502 26.98 -35.04 -66.46
N ILE A 503 27.34 -36.21 -65.95
CA ILE A 503 28.43 -36.39 -65.00
C ILE A 503 29.69 -36.72 -65.79
N HIS A 504 30.77 -35.97 -65.54
CA HIS A 504 32.06 -36.11 -66.22
C HIS A 504 33.17 -36.56 -65.26
N GLY A 505 34.29 -37.04 -65.81
CA GLY A 505 35.47 -37.42 -65.03
C GLY A 505 35.30 -38.74 -64.27
N LEU A 506 34.44 -39.63 -64.76
CA LEU A 506 34.25 -40.97 -64.23
C LEU A 506 35.39 -41.89 -64.70
N HIS A 507 35.67 -42.94 -63.93
CA HIS A 507 36.63 -43.97 -64.32
C HIS A 507 35.97 -45.00 -65.23
N SER A 508 36.66 -45.40 -66.29
CA SER A 508 36.23 -46.50 -67.17
C SER A 508 36.26 -47.84 -66.43
N ASP A 509 35.43 -48.77 -66.89
CA ASP A 509 35.18 -50.10 -66.30
C ASP A 509 34.82 -50.10 -64.81
N SER A 510 34.39 -48.94 -64.29
CA SER A 510 34.05 -48.74 -62.88
C SER A 510 32.54 -48.71 -62.66
N GLU A 511 32.14 -49.18 -61.48
CA GLU A 511 30.73 -49.21 -61.06
C GLU A 511 30.41 -48.01 -60.16
N TYR A 512 29.31 -47.32 -60.48
CA TYR A 512 28.80 -46.17 -59.74
C TYR A 512 27.35 -46.39 -59.34
N ASN A 513 27.03 -46.06 -58.09
CA ASN A 513 25.66 -45.87 -57.64
C ASN A 513 25.29 -44.39 -57.84
N VAL A 514 24.45 -44.11 -58.83
CA VAL A 514 23.90 -42.78 -59.10
C VAL A 514 22.58 -42.65 -58.35
N SER A 515 22.49 -41.66 -57.46
CA SER A 515 21.30 -41.40 -56.66
C SER A 515 20.80 -39.98 -56.89
N VAL A 516 19.49 -39.81 -57.00
CA VAL A 516 18.83 -38.51 -57.22
C VAL A 516 17.82 -38.27 -56.11
N VAL A 517 17.82 -37.05 -55.55
CA VAL A 517 16.88 -36.59 -54.53
C VAL A 517 16.20 -35.30 -54.99
N PRO A 518 14.89 -35.29 -55.25
CA PRO A 518 14.13 -34.06 -55.50
C PRO A 518 14.01 -33.25 -54.21
N PHE A 519 14.05 -31.92 -54.29
CA PHE A 519 13.82 -31.05 -53.13
C PHE A 519 12.94 -29.84 -53.44
N ARG A 520 12.23 -29.35 -52.41
CA ARG A 520 11.63 -28.01 -52.39
C ARG A 520 12.43 -27.10 -51.48
N THR A 521 12.47 -25.81 -51.76
CA THR A 521 12.98 -24.81 -50.82
C THR A 521 11.85 -24.20 -50.02
N ASP A 522 12.03 -24.06 -48.70
CA ASP A 522 11.16 -23.22 -47.88
C ASP A 522 11.36 -21.72 -48.19
N GLY A 523 10.53 -20.85 -47.60
CA GLY A 523 10.63 -19.40 -47.78
C GLY A 523 11.91 -18.76 -47.22
N ARG A 524 12.83 -19.53 -46.63
CA ARG A 524 14.15 -19.11 -46.14
C ARG A 524 15.30 -19.74 -46.95
N GLY A 525 14.99 -20.55 -47.96
CA GLY A 525 15.97 -21.25 -48.80
C GLY A 525 16.46 -22.60 -48.28
N ASN A 526 15.91 -23.12 -47.18
CA ASN A 526 16.27 -24.44 -46.66
C ASN A 526 15.64 -25.54 -47.53
N ARG A 527 16.37 -26.62 -47.78
CA ARG A 527 15.90 -27.74 -48.62
C ARG A 527 15.09 -28.75 -47.82
N VAL A 528 13.87 -29.01 -48.25
CA VAL A 528 13.05 -30.15 -47.83
C VAL A 528 13.20 -31.24 -48.88
N LEU A 529 13.94 -32.30 -48.51
CA LEU A 529 14.26 -33.42 -49.39
C LEU A 529 13.09 -34.41 -49.50
N GLY A 530 12.84 -34.89 -50.72
CA GLY A 530 12.01 -36.06 -50.99
C GLY A 530 12.77 -37.38 -50.77
N PRO A 531 12.20 -38.52 -51.19
CA PRO A 531 12.87 -39.81 -51.10
C PRO A 531 14.02 -39.93 -52.12
N LEU A 532 15.02 -40.74 -51.76
CA LEU A 532 16.18 -41.07 -52.58
C LEU A 532 15.84 -42.17 -53.60
N THR A 533 16.06 -41.92 -54.88
CA THR A 533 16.01 -42.96 -55.93
C THR A 533 17.43 -43.23 -56.43
N THR A 534 17.84 -44.51 -56.49
CA THR A 534 19.20 -44.91 -56.88
C THR A 534 19.18 -45.91 -58.04
N LYS A 535 20.08 -45.74 -59.00
CA LYS A 535 20.35 -46.65 -60.12
C LYS A 535 21.85 -46.90 -60.21
N GLN A 536 22.24 -48.18 -60.30
CA GLN A 536 23.62 -48.60 -60.47
C GLN A 536 23.97 -48.61 -61.96
N VAL A 537 25.18 -48.16 -62.31
CA VAL A 537 25.72 -48.18 -63.68
C VAL A 537 27.16 -48.64 -63.66
N THR A 538 27.56 -49.44 -64.65
CA THR A 538 28.98 -49.72 -64.93
C THR A 538 29.39 -48.91 -66.16
N VAL A 539 30.29 -47.93 -65.99
CA VAL A 539 30.78 -47.11 -67.10
C VAL A 539 31.73 -47.95 -67.93
N LYS A 540 31.44 -48.13 -69.22
CA LYS A 540 32.24 -48.90 -70.17
C LYS A 540 32.34 -48.17 -71.49
N GLU A 541 33.30 -48.54 -72.33
CA GLU A 541 33.39 -47.98 -73.67
C GLU A 541 32.07 -48.22 -74.44
N PRO A 542 31.50 -47.19 -75.10
CA PRO A 542 30.34 -47.40 -75.95
C PRO A 542 30.73 -48.31 -77.11
N VAL A 543 30.07 -49.46 -77.23
CA VAL A 543 30.34 -50.42 -78.30
C VAL A 543 29.94 -49.80 -79.63
N ASP A 544 30.93 -49.47 -80.47
CA ASP A 544 30.72 -49.00 -81.84
C ASP A 544 30.03 -50.11 -82.66
N SER A 545 28.70 -50.05 -82.70
CA SER A 545 27.85 -50.95 -83.48
C SER A 545 28.13 -50.86 -85.00
N ALA A 546 28.77 -49.78 -85.45
CA ALA A 546 29.31 -49.64 -86.79
C ALA A 546 30.42 -50.65 -87.11
N ALA A 547 31.37 -50.89 -86.18
CA ALA A 547 32.49 -51.80 -86.41
C ALA A 547 32.04 -53.27 -86.52
N ALA A 548 30.99 -53.65 -85.79
CA ALA A 548 30.40 -54.99 -85.89
C ALA A 548 29.80 -55.29 -87.29
N SER A 549 29.29 -54.26 -87.97
CA SER A 549 28.73 -54.37 -89.33
C SER A 549 29.81 -54.70 -90.37
N GLU A 550 30.96 -54.03 -90.31
CA GLU A 550 32.06 -54.25 -91.26
C GLU A 550 32.68 -55.65 -91.11
N TYR A 551 32.87 -56.13 -89.88
CA TYR A 551 33.35 -57.50 -89.63
C TYR A 551 32.36 -58.57 -90.15
N LEU A 552 31.04 -58.35 -90.02
CA LEU A 552 30.04 -59.27 -90.53
C LEU A 552 30.04 -59.31 -92.08
N MET A 553 30.14 -58.14 -92.72
CA MET A 553 30.26 -58.06 -94.18
C MET A 553 31.56 -58.71 -94.70
N GLY A 554 32.69 -58.48 -94.03
CA GLY A 554 33.97 -59.10 -94.39
C GLY A 554 33.94 -60.63 -94.32
N THR A 555 33.33 -61.21 -93.29
CA THR A 555 33.18 -62.67 -93.14
C THR A 555 32.23 -63.29 -94.17
N ILE A 556 31.17 -62.59 -94.57
CA ILE A 556 30.28 -63.02 -95.66
C ILE A 556 31.02 -63.01 -97.01
N VAL A 557 31.79 -61.96 -97.33
CA VAL A 557 32.57 -61.89 -98.59
C VAL A 557 33.64 -63.00 -98.64
N CYS A 558 34.35 -63.24 -97.54
CA CYS A 558 35.32 -64.33 -97.46
C CYS A 558 34.69 -65.71 -97.67
N SER A 559 33.55 -65.99 -97.07
CA SER A 559 32.87 -67.29 -97.21
C SER A 559 32.33 -67.53 -98.63
N VAL A 560 31.82 -66.49 -99.31
CA VAL A 560 31.42 -66.57 -100.72
C VAL A 560 32.62 -66.84 -101.65
N LEU A 561 33.77 -66.18 -101.41
CA LEU A 561 35.00 -66.43 -102.17
C LEU A 561 35.52 -67.86 -101.98
N ILE A 562 35.50 -68.39 -100.76
CA ILE A 562 35.90 -69.77 -100.47
C ILE A 562 35.00 -70.78 -101.20
N MET A 563 33.68 -70.54 -101.24
CA MET A 563 32.72 -71.39 -101.96
C MET A 563 32.94 -71.36 -103.48
N LEU A 564 33.24 -70.20 -104.06
CA LEU A 564 33.58 -70.07 -105.49
C LEU A 564 34.89 -70.80 -105.84
N MET A 565 35.91 -70.69 -104.99
CA MET A 565 37.18 -71.41 -105.16
C MET A 565 37.02 -72.93 -105.03
N ALA A 566 36.21 -73.40 -104.07
CA ALA A 566 35.88 -74.81 -103.92
C ALA A 566 35.12 -75.37 -105.15
N GLY A 567 34.19 -74.59 -105.72
CA GLY A 567 33.48 -74.95 -106.96
C GLY A 567 34.41 -75.11 -108.16
N LEU A 568 35.39 -74.22 -108.31
CA LEU A 568 36.42 -74.30 -109.36
C LEU A 568 37.29 -75.56 -109.23
N VAL A 569 37.75 -75.90 -108.02
CA VAL A 569 38.52 -77.13 -107.77
C VAL A 569 37.72 -78.38 -108.10
N PHE A 570 36.44 -78.43 -107.71
CA PHE A 570 35.56 -79.57 -107.98
C PHE A 570 35.30 -79.78 -109.49
N PHE A 571 35.28 -78.70 -110.28
CA PHE A 571 35.13 -78.78 -111.74
C PHE A 571 36.40 -79.31 -112.43
N VAL A 572 37.59 -78.97 -111.94
CA VAL A 572 38.88 -79.43 -112.48
C VAL A 572 39.12 -80.92 -112.18
N CYS A 573 38.77 -81.40 -110.97
CA CYS A 573 39.03 -82.78 -110.57
C CYS A 573 38.17 -83.85 -111.29
N ARG A 574 37.11 -83.46 -112.01
CA ARG A 574 36.15 -84.41 -112.60
C ARG A 574 36.58 -85.02 -113.95
N LYS A 575 37.73 -84.63 -114.53
CA LYS A 575 38.09 -84.90 -115.94
C LYS A 575 39.11 -86.03 -116.22
N LYS A 576 39.52 -86.86 -115.24
CA LYS A 576 40.30 -88.09 -115.49
C LYS A 576 39.81 -89.27 -114.64
N LYS A 577 39.34 -90.33 -115.30
CA LYS A 577 38.99 -91.62 -114.69
C LYS A 577 40.13 -92.64 -114.85
N GLY A 578 40.37 -93.39 -113.77
CA GLY A 578 40.76 -94.81 -113.80
C GLY A 578 42.23 -95.15 -114.06
N THR A 579 42.92 -95.70 -113.05
CA THR A 579 43.13 -97.16 -112.84
C THR A 579 43.86 -97.39 -111.50
N GLY A 580 43.69 -98.58 -110.88
CA GLY A 580 44.48 -99.02 -109.71
C GLY A 580 45.86 -99.59 -110.11
N PRO A 581 46.67 -100.17 -109.18
CA PRO A 581 46.21 -101.27 -108.31
C PRO A 581 46.77 -101.32 -106.85
N GLN A 582 46.44 -102.42 -106.17
CA GLN A 582 46.75 -102.90 -104.81
C GLN A 582 48.26 -103.01 -104.43
N LEU A 583 48.59 -102.84 -103.13
CA LEU A 583 49.56 -103.67 -102.37
C LEU A 583 49.62 -103.38 -100.84
N TYR A 584 48.94 -104.21 -100.04
CA TYR A 584 49.35 -104.85 -98.76
C TYR A 584 50.35 -104.15 -97.77
N LYS A 585 49.95 -103.96 -96.49
CA LYS A 585 50.27 -104.83 -95.29
C LYS A 585 50.58 -104.11 -93.93
N ARG A 586 49.75 -104.39 -92.89
CA ARG A 586 49.99 -104.32 -91.40
C ARG A 586 50.39 -102.95 -90.79
N MET A 587 50.07 -102.59 -89.53
CA MET A 587 49.81 -103.32 -88.26
C MET A 587 48.66 -102.62 -87.47
N SER A 588 47.69 -103.33 -86.87
CA SER A 588 47.44 -103.47 -85.39
C SER A 588 47.65 -102.21 -84.51
N SER A 589 46.83 -101.83 -83.53
CA SER A 589 45.58 -102.34 -82.86
C SER A 589 45.14 -101.26 -81.83
N LEU A 590 43.99 -101.21 -81.13
CA LEU A 590 42.84 -102.10 -80.83
C LEU A 590 41.52 -101.44 -81.36
N GLU A 591 40.36 -102.11 -81.53
CA GLU A 591 39.36 -102.71 -80.58
C GLU A 591 38.72 -101.69 -79.62
N ASN A 592 37.46 -101.26 -79.86
CA ASN A 592 36.14 -101.90 -79.54
C ASN A 592 35.69 -101.57 -78.09
N ASP A 593 34.41 -101.46 -77.72
CA ASP A 593 33.13 -101.39 -78.45
C ASP A 593 32.07 -100.72 -77.54
N ASP A 594 30.99 -100.26 -78.18
CA ASP A 594 29.57 -100.24 -77.80
C ASP A 594 29.07 -100.40 -76.33
N ASP A 595 28.07 -99.55 -76.06
CA ASP A 595 26.74 -99.83 -75.48
C ASP A 595 26.40 -99.92 -73.96
N ASP A 596 25.20 -99.35 -73.74
CA ASP A 596 24.13 -99.69 -72.80
C ASP A 596 24.05 -99.21 -71.32
N ILE A 597 23.20 -98.18 -71.14
CA ILE A 597 21.91 -98.19 -70.40
C ILE A 597 21.86 -98.89 -69.01
N VAL A 598 21.39 -98.17 -67.97
CA VAL A 598 20.16 -98.50 -67.17
C VAL A 598 19.91 -97.51 -66.01
N PHE A 599 18.61 -97.18 -65.85
CA PHE A 599 17.88 -96.47 -64.79
C PHE A 599 18.24 -96.71 -63.31
N MET A 600 18.05 -95.68 -62.47
CA MET A 600 16.96 -95.51 -61.45
C MET A 600 17.24 -94.21 -60.65
N LYS A 601 16.37 -93.20 -60.48
CA LYS A 601 14.95 -93.10 -60.05
C LYS A 601 14.70 -93.41 -58.56
N THR A 602 14.78 -92.38 -57.71
CA THR A 602 13.87 -92.19 -56.55
C THR A 602 13.74 -90.70 -56.14
N VAL A 603 12.54 -90.36 -55.65
CA VAL A 603 12.00 -89.04 -55.25
C VAL A 603 11.03 -89.35 -54.07
N PRO A 604 10.47 -88.41 -53.27
CA PRO A 604 10.95 -87.17 -52.63
C PRO A 604 10.95 -87.29 -51.07
N ARG A 605 11.16 -86.19 -50.33
CA ARG A 605 10.27 -85.85 -49.19
C ARG A 605 10.23 -84.36 -48.86
N SER A 606 9.14 -83.95 -48.23
CA SER A 606 8.71 -82.56 -48.05
C SER A 606 8.34 -82.24 -46.60
N ARG A 607 8.54 -80.97 -46.20
CA ARG A 607 7.82 -80.23 -45.11
C ARG A 607 8.00 -80.72 -43.66
N PRO A 608 7.54 -79.95 -42.63
CA PRO A 608 7.28 -78.50 -42.54
C PRO A 608 7.77 -77.83 -41.21
N GLU A 609 7.42 -76.55 -40.99
CA GLU A 609 7.14 -75.92 -39.68
C GLU A 609 8.33 -75.69 -38.69
N ARG A 610 8.33 -74.72 -37.73
CA ARG A 610 7.49 -73.53 -37.43
C ARG A 610 8.30 -72.58 -36.51
N THR A 611 7.95 -71.28 -36.50
CA THR A 611 8.10 -70.28 -35.40
C THR A 611 9.10 -70.51 -34.24
N LEU A 612 9.99 -69.54 -34.06
CA LEU A 612 9.93 -68.61 -32.91
C LEU A 612 10.50 -67.24 -33.32
#